data_AF-A0A936GTF4-F1
#
_entry.id   AF-A0A936GTF4-F1
#
_cell.length_a   1.000
_cell.length_b   1.000
_cell.length_c   1.000
_cell.angle_alpha   90.00
_cell.angle_beta   90.00
_cell.angle_gamma   90.00
#
_symmetry.space_group_name_H-M   'P 1'
#
loop_
_entity.id
_entity.type
_entity.pdbx_description
1 polymer ?
#
loop_
_entity_poly.entity_id
_entity_poly.type
_entity_poly.pdbx_seq_one_letter_code
_entity_poly.pdbx_strand_id
1 'polypeptide(L)'
;MAAEVENIAASGAATMTLTGNAKDTVFDSRTATGVVTLNGVTGNDSYYLGAGDLIIDTGGIDTIYLPNGASSLDLTNATTAAVILGALPPGKP
;
A
#
# COMPACT_ATOMS: atom_id res chain seq x y z
N MET A 1 -20.42 3.53 15.68
CA MET A 1 -19.32 4.47 15.98
C MET A 1 -18.45 4.47 14.75
N ALA A 2 -18.45 5.60 14.06
CA ALA A 2 -18.10 5.72 12.65
C ALA A 2 -16.79 6.49 12.52
N ALA A 3 -15.74 5.79 12.08
CA ALA A 3 -14.66 6.37 11.32
C ALA A 3 -14.72 5.60 9.99
N GLU A 4 -15.39 6.21 9.01
CA GLU A 4 -15.72 5.54 7.75
C GLU A 4 -14.75 6.04 6.70
N VAL A 5 -13.91 5.12 6.23
CA VAL A 5 -12.93 5.30 5.14
C VAL A 5 -11.90 6.39 5.42
N GLU A 6 -10.72 5.97 5.85
CA GLU A 6 -9.57 6.84 6.05
C GLU A 6 -8.73 6.87 4.76
N ASN A 7 -8.65 8.02 4.10
CA ASN A 7 -7.73 8.25 2.97
C ASN A 7 -6.58 9.12 3.47
N ILE A 8 -5.40 8.52 3.69
CA ILE A 8 -4.21 9.20 4.21
C ILE A 8 -3.23 9.41 3.07
N ALA A 9 -2.92 10.67 2.77
CA ALA A 9 -1.94 11.02 1.74
C ALA A 9 -0.67 11.63 2.34
N ALA A 10 0.49 11.25 1.82
CA ALA A 10 1.78 11.83 2.16
C ALA A 10 2.33 12.70 1.02
N SER A 11 2.93 13.83 1.38
CA SER A 11 3.61 14.73 0.46
C SER A 11 4.84 15.37 1.10
N GLY A 12 5.77 15.85 0.27
CA GLY A 12 7.03 16.43 0.71
C GLY A 12 8.19 15.45 0.72
N ALA A 13 9.35 15.92 1.18
CA ALA A 13 10.63 15.21 1.06
C ALA A 13 11.12 14.58 2.37
N ALA A 14 10.42 14.80 3.49
CA ALA A 14 10.80 14.23 4.77
C ALA A 14 10.42 12.75 4.84
N THR A 15 11.17 11.98 5.63
CA THR A 15 10.72 10.64 6.02
C THR A 15 9.50 10.75 6.92
N MET A 16 8.46 9.97 6.64
CA MET A 16 7.18 10.04 7.34
C MET A 16 6.71 8.64 7.76
N THR A 17 5.83 8.59 8.76
CA THR A 17 5.10 7.38 9.12
C THR A 17 3.62 7.71 9.17
N LEU A 18 2.84 7.01 8.34
CA LEU A 18 1.38 7.10 8.32
C LEU A 18 0.84 5.85 8.99
N THR A 19 -0.10 6.00 9.93
CA THR A 19 -0.73 4.88 10.63
C THR A 19 -2.23 4.96 10.41
N GLY A 20 -2.81 3.89 9.90
CA GLY A 20 -4.25 3.72 9.73
C GLY A 20 -4.92 3.24 11.01
N ASN A 21 -6.12 2.71 10.87
CA ASN A 21 -6.91 2.21 11.98
C ASN A 21 -7.35 0.76 11.75
N ALA A 22 -8.07 0.16 12.70
CA ALA A 22 -8.49 -1.24 12.63
C ALA A 22 -9.59 -1.56 11.58
N LYS A 23 -9.75 -0.71 10.57
CA LYS A 23 -10.66 -0.78 9.43
C LYS A 23 -9.88 -0.47 8.15
N ASP A 24 -10.49 -0.80 7.02
CA ASP A 24 -9.97 -0.53 5.69
C ASP A 24 -9.54 0.93 5.50
N THR A 25 -8.25 1.12 5.25
CA THR A 25 -7.56 2.39 5.06
C THR A 25 -6.94 2.46 3.66
N VAL A 26 -7.03 3.63 3.03
CA VAL A 26 -6.35 3.93 1.77
C VAL A 26 -5.15 4.84 2.06
N PHE A 27 -3.96 4.37 1.73
CA PHE A 27 -2.72 5.15 1.83
C PHE A 27 -2.23 5.57 0.46
N ASP A 28 -1.91 6.86 0.28
CA ASP A 28 -1.32 7.39 -0.95
C ASP A 28 -0.04 8.19 -0.65
N SER A 29 1.11 7.56 -0.89
CA SER A 29 2.44 8.17 -0.74
C SER A 29 3.07 8.54 -2.07
N ARG A 30 2.36 8.41 -3.20
CA ARG A 30 2.93 8.65 -4.55
C ARG A 30 3.42 10.09 -4.75
N THR A 31 2.90 11.04 -3.98
CA THR A 31 3.33 12.45 -4.04
C THR A 31 4.46 12.79 -3.08
N ALA A 32 4.84 11.89 -2.19
CA ALA A 32 6.02 12.03 -1.35
C ALA A 32 7.29 11.70 -2.14
N THR A 33 8.33 12.50 -1.93
CA THR A 33 9.67 12.24 -2.49
C THR A 33 10.63 11.67 -1.45
N GLY A 34 10.28 11.79 -0.16
CA GLY A 34 10.93 11.06 0.93
C GLY A 34 10.29 9.68 1.11
N VAL A 35 11.04 8.78 1.75
CA VAL A 35 10.54 7.43 2.09
C VAL A 35 9.42 7.52 3.13
N VAL A 36 8.31 6.84 2.87
CA VAL A 36 7.16 6.77 3.77
C VAL A 36 6.97 5.35 4.29
N THR A 37 6.81 5.21 5.60
CA THR A 37 6.34 3.98 6.24
C THR A 37 4.82 4.04 6.37
N LEU A 38 4.12 3.07 5.80
CA LEU A 38 2.66 2.95 5.82
C LEU A 38 2.28 1.78 6.73
N ASN A 39 1.62 2.06 7.84
CA ASN A 39 1.22 1.08 8.85
C ASN A 39 -0.31 0.91 8.83
N GLY A 40 -0.83 -0.11 8.14
CA GLY A 40 -2.27 -0.34 7.99
C GLY A 40 -2.96 -1.00 9.19
N VAL A 41 -2.17 -1.57 10.10
CA VAL A 41 -2.67 -2.31 11.27
C VAL A 41 -3.54 -3.52 10.87
N THR A 42 -4.84 -3.50 11.08
CA THR A 42 -5.76 -4.59 10.72
C THR A 42 -6.87 -4.01 9.86
N GLY A 43 -7.34 -4.74 8.87
CA GLY A 43 -8.35 -4.23 7.93
C GLY A 43 -8.01 -4.72 6.54
N ASN A 44 -8.81 -4.39 5.52
CA ASN A 44 -8.39 -4.62 4.14
C ASN A 44 -7.87 -3.31 3.57
N ASP A 45 -6.57 -3.11 3.61
CA ASP A 45 -5.95 -1.83 3.28
C ASP A 45 -5.53 -1.73 1.81
N SER A 46 -5.41 -0.51 1.31
CA SER A 46 -4.92 -0.22 -0.05
C SER A 46 -3.74 0.73 -0.01
N TYR A 47 -2.61 0.30 -0.56
CA TYR A 47 -1.33 1.03 -0.51
C TYR A 47 -0.91 1.51 -1.90
N TYR A 48 -0.92 2.82 -2.14
CA TYR A 48 -0.39 3.43 -3.36
C TYR A 48 1.01 3.99 -3.09
N LEU A 49 2.02 3.25 -3.54
CA LEU A 49 3.41 3.48 -3.12
C LEU A 49 4.17 4.47 -4.02
N GLY A 50 4.99 5.30 -3.37
CA GLY A 50 6.14 5.97 -3.95
C GLY A 50 7.38 5.07 -3.98
N ALA A 51 8.49 5.61 -4.47
CA ALA A 51 9.74 4.87 -4.57
C ALA A 51 10.40 4.72 -3.19
N GLY A 52 10.68 3.48 -2.78
CA GLY A 52 11.40 3.17 -1.55
C GLY A 52 10.55 3.10 -0.29
N ASP A 53 9.22 3.22 -0.41
CA ASP A 53 8.30 3.11 0.72
C ASP A 53 8.29 1.74 1.37
N LEU A 54 7.90 1.71 2.65
CA LEU A 54 7.78 0.50 3.46
C LEU A 54 6.33 0.29 3.89
N ILE A 55 5.82 -0.94 3.74
CA ILE A 55 4.52 -1.34 4.27
C ILE A 55 4.74 -2.19 5.54
N ILE A 56 3.97 -1.88 6.58
CA ILE A 56 3.82 -2.70 7.79
C ILE A 56 2.33 -3.02 7.94
N ASP A 57 2.00 -4.30 7.85
CA ASP A 57 0.62 -4.78 7.99
C ASP A 57 0.57 -5.97 8.95
N THR A 58 -0.47 -6.02 9.78
CA THR A 58 -0.64 -7.06 10.82
C THR A 58 -1.84 -7.97 10.60
N GLY A 59 -2.66 -7.74 9.57
CA GLY A 59 -3.70 -8.69 9.15
C GLY A 59 -4.81 -8.05 8.31
N GLY A 60 -5.29 -8.81 7.34
CA GLY A 60 -6.11 -8.22 6.30
C GLY A 60 -6.06 -9.03 5.02
N ILE A 61 -6.86 -8.62 4.05
CA ILE A 61 -6.61 -8.88 2.64
C ILE A 61 -6.32 -7.54 1.97
N ASP A 62 -5.04 -7.27 1.81
CA ASP A 62 -4.55 -5.96 1.40
C ASP A 62 -4.22 -5.91 -0.08
N THR A 63 -4.24 -4.69 -0.64
CA THR A 63 -3.90 -4.43 -2.04
C THR A 63 -2.75 -3.45 -2.14
N ILE A 64 -1.70 -3.83 -2.89
CA ILE A 64 -0.53 -2.97 -3.13
C ILE A 64 -0.52 -2.51 -4.58
N TYR A 65 -0.54 -1.20 -4.78
CA TYR A 65 -0.37 -0.53 -6.07
C TYR A 65 1.06 -0.01 -6.17
N LEU A 66 1.87 -0.70 -6.98
CA LEU A 66 3.25 -0.30 -7.24
C LEU A 66 3.30 0.93 -8.15
N PRO A 67 4.35 1.77 -8.03
CA PRO A 67 4.54 2.89 -8.94
C PRO A 67 4.74 2.38 -10.38
N ASN A 68 4.33 3.20 -11.35
CA ASN A 68 4.48 2.86 -12.76
C ASN A 68 5.94 2.60 -13.11
N GLY A 69 6.24 1.43 -13.67
CA GLY A 69 7.61 1.00 -13.98
C GLY A 69 8.35 0.28 -12.85
N ALA A 70 7.68 -0.06 -11.74
CA ALA A 70 8.25 -0.99 -10.76
C ALA A 70 8.60 -2.32 -11.44
N SER A 71 9.88 -2.66 -11.46
CA SER A 71 10.39 -3.87 -12.13
C SER A 71 10.55 -5.06 -11.18
N SER A 72 10.42 -4.84 -9.88
CA SER A 72 10.60 -5.86 -8.84
C SER A 72 9.72 -5.54 -7.64
N LEU A 73 9.19 -6.59 -7.02
CA LEU A 73 8.54 -6.55 -5.72
C LEU A 73 9.35 -7.47 -4.79
N ASP A 74 9.91 -6.91 -3.72
CA ASP A 74 10.65 -7.68 -2.72
C ASP A 74 9.70 -8.15 -1.62
N LEU A 75 9.51 -9.46 -1.50
CA LEU A 75 8.68 -10.11 -0.49
C LEU A 75 9.52 -10.95 0.48
N THR A 76 10.83 -10.70 0.60
CA THR A 76 11.76 -11.55 1.38
C THR A 76 11.33 -11.72 2.85
N ASN A 77 10.63 -10.75 3.42
CA ASN A 77 10.13 -10.79 4.80
C ASN A 77 8.66 -11.22 4.93
N ALA A 78 7.95 -11.47 3.83
CA ALA A 78 6.57 -11.91 3.86
C ALA A 78 6.50 -13.43 4.08
N THR A 79 5.87 -13.87 5.17
CA THR A 79 5.81 -15.29 5.54
C THR A 79 4.74 -16.08 4.80
N THR A 80 3.77 -15.40 4.17
CA THR A 80 2.59 -16.02 3.52
C THR A 80 2.16 -15.39 2.19
N ALA A 81 2.94 -14.46 1.63
CA ALA A 81 2.56 -13.76 0.40
C ALA A 81 2.70 -14.64 -0.85
N ALA A 82 1.73 -14.57 -1.76
CA ALA A 82 1.79 -15.16 -3.09
C ALA A 82 1.58 -14.08 -4.14
N VAL A 83 2.47 -14.01 -5.14
CA VAL A 83 2.29 -13.12 -6.29
C VAL A 83 1.32 -13.79 -7.27
N ILE A 84 0.07 -13.34 -7.32
CA ILE A 84 -0.89 -13.77 -8.35
C ILE A 84 -0.77 -12.82 -9.54
N LEU A 85 -0.01 -13.21 -10.55
CA LEU A 85 0.00 -12.55 -11.86
C LEU A 85 -1.30 -12.91 -12.59
N GLY A 86 -2.36 -12.13 -12.38
CA GLY A 86 -3.58 -12.25 -13.17
C GLY A 86 -3.32 -11.78 -14.60
N ALA A 87 -3.50 -12.66 -15.60
CA ALA A 87 -3.58 -12.21 -16.99
C ALA A 87 -4.70 -11.16 -17.07
N LEU A 88 -4.40 -9.98 -17.64
CA LEU A 88 -5.43 -8.99 -17.95
C LEU A 88 -6.51 -9.72 -18.79
N PRO A 89 -7.80 -9.67 -18.41
CA PRO A 89 -8.83 -10.29 -19.23
C PRO A 89 -8.69 -9.75 -20.66
N PRO A 90 -8.70 -10.61 -21.69
CA PRO A 90 -8.55 -10.16 -23.06
C PRO A 90 -9.62 -9.09 -23.30
N GLY A 91 -9.16 -7.90 -23.68
CA GLY A 91 -10.04 -6.77 -23.93
C GLY A 91 -11.21 -7.25 -24.78
N LYS A 92 -12.42 -7.13 -24.23
CA LYS A 92 -13.62 -7.24 -25.05
C LYS A 92 -13.48 -6.19 -26.17
N PRO A 93 -13.71 -6.56 -27.45
CA PRO A 93 -13.53 -5.64 -28.58
C PRO A 93 -14.32 -4.34 -28.39
#